data_AF-A0A1Y3NFK1-F1
#
_entry.id   AF-A0A1Y3NFK1-F1
#
_cell.length_a   1.000
_cell.length_b   1.000
_cell.length_c   1.000
_cell.angle_alpha   90.00
_cell.angle_beta   90.00
_cell.angle_gamma   90.00
#
_symmetry.space_group_name_H-M   'P 1'
#
loop_
_entity.id
_entity.type
_entity.pdbx_description
1 polymer ?
#
loop_
_entity_poly.entity_id
_entity_poly.type
_entity_poly.pdbx_seq_one_letter_code
_entity_poly.pdbx_strand_id
1 'polypeptide(L)'
;MKLTSILLPLLAVSTSYGHSLEHRLSIRAEDSSVDALLNTFSEECRNAIKENNEYYSCAFLNFTLENREEGCKIFLSEWCQNIIKDLTLTATVPVCLNDPVFMEKVGNRQQIHIDNLNSAMKFYCISDGDGKVCPGAEVLLKGQSVTNKNIDQNCASKKCLDGMMDYLKFKRDNTERLCEAKIINGDCQEYQVVMEHMMAIIDNKECSAKAKDDTKTDTTTSSSGNTGGNTANNNASSGANSIKVNITLLAIALTYIFF
;
A
#
# COMPACT_ATOMS: atom_id res chain seq x y z
N MET A 1 26.91 42.81 6.55
CA MET A 1 26.38 42.13 7.76
C MET A 1 24.85 42.02 7.83
N LYS A 2 24.03 42.59 6.93
CA LYS A 2 22.55 42.48 7.00
C LYS A 2 21.93 41.28 6.27
N LEU A 3 22.65 40.63 5.34
CA LEU A 3 22.12 39.50 4.57
C LEU A 3 22.05 38.19 5.37
N THR A 4 23.03 37.95 6.24
CA THR A 4 23.14 36.72 7.05
C THR A 4 22.03 36.61 8.11
N SER A 5 21.49 37.73 8.59
CA SER A 5 20.39 37.76 9.56
C SER A 5 19.01 37.46 8.95
N ILE A 6 18.86 37.57 7.63
CA ILE A 6 17.59 37.27 6.93
C ILE A 6 17.59 35.83 6.39
N LEU A 7 18.74 35.29 5.98
CA LEU A 7 18.82 33.92 5.45
C LEU A 7 18.60 32.82 6.51
N LEU A 8 19.06 33.03 7.75
CA LEU A 8 18.89 32.05 8.82
C LEU A 8 17.43 31.74 9.18
N PRO A 9 16.54 32.73 9.38
CA PRO A 9 15.12 32.44 9.65
C PRO A 9 14.41 31.82 8.45
N LEU A 10 14.77 32.17 7.21
CA LEU A 10 14.19 31.54 6.02
C LEU A 10 14.56 30.05 5.90
N LEU A 11 15.80 29.68 6.23
CA LEU A 11 16.25 28.29 6.28
C LEU A 11 15.61 27.51 7.45
N ALA A 12 15.37 28.15 8.59
CA ALA A 12 14.66 27.53 9.71
C ALA A 12 13.17 27.30 9.42
N VAL A 13 12.53 28.21 8.68
CA VAL A 13 11.14 28.06 8.23
C VAL A 13 11.05 26.96 7.17
N SER A 14 11.95 26.90 6.17
CA SER A 14 11.87 25.85 5.15
C SER A 14 12.12 24.43 5.70
N THR A 15 13.03 24.28 6.67
CA THR A 15 13.32 22.99 7.30
C THR A 15 12.21 22.50 8.23
N SER A 16 11.55 23.40 8.97
CA SER A 16 10.41 23.04 9.84
C SER A 16 9.15 22.68 9.03
N TYR A 17 8.90 23.35 7.90
CA TYR A 17 7.81 22.97 6.99
C TYR A 17 8.10 21.64 6.28
N GLY A 18 9.35 21.35 5.90
CA GLY A 18 9.72 20.07 5.29
C GLY A 18 9.47 18.86 6.20
N HIS A 19 9.89 18.93 7.47
CA HIS A 19 9.64 17.84 8.43
C HIS A 19 8.16 17.69 8.81
N SER A 20 7.42 18.80 8.86
CA SER A 20 5.95 18.76 9.08
C SER A 20 5.24 18.08 7.92
N LEU A 21 5.63 18.37 6.67
CA LEU A 21 5.04 17.73 5.48
C LEU A 21 5.34 16.24 5.41
N GLU A 22 6.57 15.80 5.70
CA GLU A 22 6.93 14.38 5.65
C GLU A 22 6.14 13.55 6.68
N HIS A 23 5.86 14.11 7.86
CA HIS A 23 5.03 13.46 8.88
C HIS A 23 3.52 13.51 8.54
N ARG A 24 3.08 14.45 7.68
CA ARG A 24 1.69 14.59 7.20
C ARG A 24 1.39 13.73 5.98
N LEU A 25 2.40 13.43 5.16
CA LEU A 25 2.29 12.56 3.98
C LEU A 25 2.16 11.07 4.34
N SER A 26 2.06 10.74 5.62
CA SER A 26 2.12 9.37 6.11
C SER A 26 0.74 8.70 6.02
N ILE A 27 0.54 7.72 5.12
CA ILE A 27 -0.66 6.84 5.20
C ILE A 27 -0.51 6.00 6.46
N ARG A 28 -1.37 6.21 7.45
CA ARG A 28 -1.32 5.45 8.70
C ARG A 28 -1.92 4.07 8.48
N ALA A 29 -1.26 3.03 9.00
CA ALA A 29 -1.88 1.72 9.08
C ALA A 29 -2.99 1.71 10.13
N GLU A 30 -4.08 0.99 9.85
CA GLU A 30 -5.14 0.73 10.82
C GLU A 30 -4.63 -0.30 11.82
N ASP A 31 -4.21 0.15 13.01
CA ASP A 31 -3.85 -0.72 14.11
C ASP A 31 -5.12 -1.09 14.89
N SER A 32 -5.76 -2.19 14.50
CA SER A 32 -6.78 -2.82 15.33
C SER A 32 -6.49 -4.30 15.42
N SER A 33 -6.07 -4.77 16.59
CA SER A 33 -5.96 -6.21 16.79
C SER A 33 -7.36 -6.84 16.64
N VAL A 34 -7.43 -7.90 15.84
CA VAL A 34 -8.66 -8.67 15.61
C VAL A 34 -9.31 -9.06 16.94
N ASP A 35 -8.50 -9.47 17.92
CA ASP A 35 -8.96 -9.82 19.26
C ASP A 35 -9.57 -8.63 20.01
N ALA A 36 -9.00 -7.43 19.91
CA ALA A 36 -9.58 -6.24 20.54
C ALA A 36 -10.95 -5.92 19.94
N LEU A 37 -11.11 -6.04 18.61
CA LEU A 37 -12.41 -5.85 17.96
C LEU A 37 -13.43 -6.89 18.41
N LEU A 38 -13.09 -8.18 18.37
CA LEU A 38 -13.96 -9.28 18.78
C LEU A 38 -14.40 -9.18 20.24
N ASN A 39 -13.51 -8.68 21.11
CA ASN A 39 -13.82 -8.46 22.52
C ASN A 39 -14.80 -7.29 22.75
N THR A 40 -15.07 -6.46 21.73
CA THR A 40 -16.15 -5.45 21.80
C THR A 40 -17.54 -6.00 21.51
N PHE A 41 -17.65 -7.23 20.98
CA PHE A 41 -18.92 -7.88 20.73
C PHE A 41 -19.41 -8.63 21.98
N SER A 42 -20.71 -8.91 22.03
CA SER A 42 -21.33 -9.83 22.97
C SER A 42 -20.66 -11.20 22.91
N GLU A 43 -20.73 -11.92 24.02
CA GLU A 43 -20.14 -13.25 24.13
C GLU A 43 -20.74 -14.23 23.11
N GLU A 44 -22.05 -14.19 22.93
CA GLU A 44 -22.77 -15.04 21.98
C GLU A 44 -22.30 -14.81 20.55
N CYS A 45 -22.24 -13.55 20.10
CA CYS A 45 -21.75 -13.20 18.77
C CYS A 45 -20.27 -13.56 18.59
N ARG A 46 -19.41 -13.20 19.54
CA ARG A 46 -17.98 -13.52 19.48
C ARG A 46 -17.72 -15.02 19.36
N ASN A 47 -18.43 -15.83 20.12
CA ASN A 47 -18.28 -17.28 20.09
C ASN A 47 -18.79 -17.85 18.74
N ALA A 48 -19.95 -17.41 18.27
CA ALA A 48 -20.48 -17.81 16.96
C ALA A 48 -19.51 -17.47 15.80
N ILE A 49 -18.85 -16.31 15.86
CA ILE A 49 -17.82 -15.91 14.89
C ILE A 49 -16.62 -16.87 14.96
N LYS A 50 -16.12 -17.20 16.16
CA LYS A 50 -14.97 -18.08 16.35
C LYS A 50 -15.26 -19.53 15.94
N GLU A 51 -16.48 -20.00 16.14
CA GLU A 51 -16.93 -21.34 15.75
C GLU A 51 -17.11 -21.45 14.23
N ASN A 52 -17.45 -20.36 13.55
CA ASN A 52 -17.47 -20.30 12.09
C ASN A 52 -16.07 -20.00 11.53
N ASN A 53 -15.25 -21.04 11.40
CA ASN A 53 -13.85 -20.90 10.97
C ASN A 53 -13.67 -20.25 9.59
N GLU A 54 -14.59 -20.47 8.64
CA GLU A 54 -14.54 -19.83 7.33
C GLU A 54 -14.73 -18.32 7.46
N TYR A 55 -15.82 -17.90 8.13
CA TYR A 55 -16.09 -16.49 8.38
C TYR A 55 -14.96 -15.82 9.17
N TYR A 56 -14.48 -16.46 10.23
CA TYR A 56 -13.36 -15.97 11.02
C TYR A 56 -12.10 -15.76 10.17
N SER A 57 -11.73 -16.77 9.39
CA SER A 57 -10.51 -16.74 8.57
C SER A 57 -10.59 -15.71 7.44
N CYS A 58 -11.78 -15.36 6.96
CA CYS A 58 -11.97 -14.37 5.90
C CYS A 58 -12.16 -12.95 6.44
N ALA A 59 -13.13 -12.75 7.34
CA ALA A 59 -13.55 -11.42 7.81
C ALA A 59 -12.66 -10.87 8.94
N PHE A 60 -11.98 -11.77 9.67
CA PHE A 60 -11.09 -11.45 10.79
C PHE A 60 -9.68 -11.99 10.54
N LEU A 61 -9.28 -12.06 9.26
CA LEU A 61 -7.94 -12.44 8.87
C LEU A 61 -6.91 -11.51 9.52
N ASN A 62 -6.11 -12.04 10.45
CA ASN A 62 -4.97 -11.32 11.01
C ASN A 62 -3.86 -11.28 9.94
N PHE A 63 -3.93 -10.31 9.04
CA PHE A 63 -3.06 -10.26 7.86
C PHE A 63 -1.74 -9.54 8.18
N THR A 64 -0.63 -10.28 8.15
CA THR A 64 0.72 -9.78 8.44
C THR A 64 1.68 -10.12 7.30
N LEU A 65 2.92 -9.62 7.38
CA LEU A 65 3.94 -9.94 6.39
C LEU A 65 4.29 -11.45 6.39
N GLU A 66 4.31 -12.06 7.59
CA GLU A 66 4.68 -13.46 7.81
C GLU A 66 3.66 -14.43 7.23
N ASN A 67 2.37 -14.11 7.30
CA ASN A 67 1.30 -14.95 6.77
C ASN A 67 0.67 -14.44 5.47
N ARG A 68 1.30 -13.43 4.84
CA ARG A 68 0.82 -12.74 3.63
C ARG A 68 0.38 -13.71 2.54
N GLU A 69 1.21 -14.70 2.20
CA GLU A 69 0.91 -15.62 1.10
C GLU A 69 -0.36 -16.43 1.35
N GLU A 70 -0.51 -16.99 2.55
CA GLU A 70 -1.69 -17.76 2.92
C GLU A 70 -2.92 -16.87 3.05
N GLY A 71 -2.77 -15.71 3.69
CA GLY A 71 -3.83 -14.72 3.78
C GLY A 71 -4.32 -14.24 2.41
N CYS A 72 -3.42 -14.09 1.44
CA CYS A 72 -3.77 -13.74 0.07
C CYS A 72 -4.54 -14.86 -0.63
N LYS A 73 -4.14 -16.13 -0.46
CA LYS A 73 -4.89 -17.27 -1.00
C LYS A 73 -6.30 -17.34 -0.41
N ILE A 74 -6.42 -17.17 0.90
CA ILE A 74 -7.71 -17.13 1.59
C ILE A 74 -8.56 -15.97 1.07
N PHE A 75 -8.03 -14.75 1.08
CA PHE A 75 -8.79 -13.57 0.67
C PHE A 75 -9.25 -13.63 -0.79
N LEU A 76 -8.37 -14.08 -1.70
CA LEU A 76 -8.66 -14.16 -3.13
C LEU A 76 -9.49 -15.39 -3.52
N SER A 77 -9.75 -16.30 -2.58
CA SER A 77 -10.62 -17.45 -2.83
C SER A 77 -12.06 -17.03 -3.13
N GLU A 78 -12.75 -17.82 -3.94
CA GLU A 78 -14.15 -17.55 -4.30
C GLU A 78 -15.06 -17.48 -3.07
N TRP A 79 -14.87 -18.38 -2.10
CA TRP A 79 -15.71 -18.43 -0.90
C TRP A 79 -15.55 -17.17 -0.03
N CYS A 80 -14.32 -16.69 0.18
CA CYS A 80 -14.11 -15.48 0.98
C CYS A 80 -14.61 -14.24 0.23
N GLN A 81 -14.40 -14.16 -1.08
CA GLN A 81 -14.97 -13.09 -1.90
C GLN A 81 -16.49 -13.07 -1.86
N ASN A 82 -17.16 -14.22 -1.77
CA ASN A 82 -18.61 -14.31 -1.61
C ASN A 82 -19.07 -13.83 -0.22
N ILE A 83 -18.37 -14.23 0.85
CA ILE A 83 -18.63 -13.72 2.22
C ILE A 83 -18.48 -12.21 2.28
N ILE A 84 -17.40 -11.65 1.71
CA ILE A 84 -17.15 -10.21 1.74
C ILE A 84 -18.21 -9.44 0.95
N LYS A 85 -18.65 -9.97 -0.21
CA LYS A 85 -19.66 -9.33 -1.07
C LYS A 85 -21.06 -9.39 -0.49
N ASP A 86 -21.38 -10.40 0.32
CA ASP A 86 -22.62 -10.43 1.07
C ASP A 86 -22.55 -9.41 2.21
N LEU A 87 -22.80 -8.15 1.83
CA LEU A 87 -22.85 -6.96 2.70
C LEU A 87 -23.68 -7.19 3.97
N THR A 88 -24.65 -8.10 3.92
CA THR A 88 -25.54 -8.31 5.04
C THR A 88 -24.88 -9.15 6.12
N LEU A 89 -23.92 -10.05 5.80
CA LEU A 89 -23.27 -10.99 6.71
C LEU A 89 -24.26 -11.81 7.60
N THR A 90 -25.56 -11.66 7.32
CA THR A 90 -26.70 -12.12 8.12
C THR A 90 -26.89 -13.62 8.00
N ALA A 91 -26.52 -14.18 6.84
CA ALA A 91 -26.61 -15.59 6.57
C ALA A 91 -25.47 -16.38 7.27
N THR A 92 -24.31 -15.77 7.46
CA THR A 92 -23.10 -16.47 7.92
C THR A 92 -22.99 -16.53 9.44
N VAL A 93 -23.40 -15.47 10.14
CA VAL A 93 -23.40 -15.40 11.63
C VAL A 93 -24.69 -14.75 12.16
N PRO A 94 -25.87 -15.37 11.96
CA PRO A 94 -27.18 -14.77 12.27
C PRO A 94 -27.35 -14.37 13.74
N VAL A 95 -26.65 -15.06 14.65
CA VAL A 95 -26.61 -14.76 16.09
C VAL A 95 -26.14 -13.32 16.37
N CYS A 96 -25.25 -12.79 15.53
CA CYS A 96 -24.69 -11.44 15.68
C CYS A 96 -25.66 -10.31 15.30
N LEU A 97 -26.83 -10.60 14.72
CA LEU A 97 -27.77 -9.56 14.27
C LEU A 97 -28.39 -8.77 15.41
N ASN A 98 -28.46 -9.38 16.59
CA ASN A 98 -28.97 -8.72 17.79
C ASN A 98 -27.87 -7.98 18.56
N ASP A 99 -26.61 -8.07 18.11
CA ASP A 99 -25.48 -7.38 18.73
C ASP A 99 -25.35 -5.96 18.14
N PRO A 100 -25.64 -4.90 18.92
CA PRO A 100 -25.63 -3.55 18.40
C PRO A 100 -24.23 -3.09 17.98
N VAL A 101 -23.17 -3.55 18.66
CA VAL A 101 -21.78 -3.18 18.36
C VAL A 101 -21.31 -3.87 17.08
N PHE A 102 -21.68 -5.13 16.89
CA PHE A 102 -21.43 -5.84 15.64
C PHE A 102 -22.13 -5.15 14.47
N MET A 103 -23.41 -4.80 14.61
CA MET A 103 -24.16 -4.14 13.54
C MET A 103 -23.58 -2.77 13.22
N GLU A 104 -23.16 -1.99 14.23
CA GLU A 104 -22.49 -0.70 14.02
C GLU A 104 -21.15 -0.84 13.27
N LYS A 105 -20.29 -1.78 13.67
CA LYS A 105 -18.91 -1.89 13.17
C LYS A 105 -18.74 -2.77 11.93
N VAL A 106 -19.64 -3.73 11.73
CA VAL A 106 -19.51 -4.81 10.74
C VAL A 106 -20.78 -4.95 9.90
N GLY A 107 -21.94 -5.14 10.54
CA GLY A 107 -23.20 -5.44 9.85
C GLY A 107 -23.74 -4.32 8.96
N ASN A 108 -23.40 -3.05 9.24
CA ASN A 108 -23.81 -1.88 8.46
C ASN A 108 -22.69 -1.34 7.54
N ARG A 109 -21.72 -2.18 7.16
CA ARG A 109 -20.66 -1.77 6.25
C ARG A 109 -21.24 -1.34 4.91
N GLN A 110 -20.92 -0.11 4.51
CA GLN A 110 -21.21 0.39 3.18
C GLN A 110 -20.29 -0.28 2.14
N GLN A 111 -20.74 -0.37 0.88
CA GLN A 111 -19.96 -0.93 -0.24
C GLN A 111 -18.54 -0.34 -0.34
N ILE A 112 -18.37 0.95 0.00
CA ILE A 112 -17.05 1.60 -0.02
C ILE A 112 -16.04 0.94 0.94
N HIS A 113 -16.47 0.32 2.05
CA HIS A 113 -15.60 -0.44 2.95
C HIS A 113 -15.05 -1.70 2.26
N ILE A 114 -15.91 -2.41 1.53
CA ILE A 114 -15.52 -3.60 0.76
C ILE A 114 -14.57 -3.20 -0.36
N ASP A 115 -14.91 -2.15 -1.11
CA ASP A 115 -14.08 -1.68 -2.22
C ASP A 115 -12.69 -1.26 -1.72
N ASN A 116 -12.65 -0.59 -0.56
CA ASN A 116 -11.42 -0.20 0.12
C ASN A 116 -10.58 -1.40 0.56
N LEU A 117 -11.18 -2.39 1.21
CA LEU A 117 -10.52 -3.63 1.61
C LEU A 117 -9.97 -4.37 0.38
N ASN A 118 -10.77 -4.49 -0.69
CA ASN A 118 -10.36 -5.13 -1.92
C ASN A 118 -9.19 -4.41 -2.59
N SER A 119 -9.21 -3.08 -2.63
CA SER A 119 -8.10 -2.29 -3.18
C SER A 119 -6.81 -2.50 -2.39
N ALA A 120 -6.89 -2.43 -1.05
CA ALA A 120 -5.75 -2.68 -0.17
C ALA A 120 -5.20 -4.10 -0.32
N MET A 121 -6.05 -5.12 -0.25
CA MET A 121 -5.64 -6.52 -0.33
C MET A 121 -5.06 -6.88 -1.69
N LYS A 122 -5.62 -6.35 -2.79
CA LYS A 122 -5.01 -6.49 -4.13
C LYS A 122 -3.58 -5.96 -4.13
N PHE A 123 -3.33 -4.80 -3.53
CA PHE A 123 -1.98 -4.26 -3.45
C PHE A 123 -1.05 -5.10 -2.55
N TYR A 124 -1.53 -5.49 -1.36
CA TYR A 124 -0.72 -6.27 -0.42
C TYR A 124 -0.35 -7.65 -0.94
N CYS A 125 -1.15 -8.21 -1.84
CA CYS A 125 -0.93 -9.53 -2.43
C CYS A 125 -0.03 -9.54 -3.66
N ILE A 126 0.46 -8.39 -4.12
CA ILE A 126 1.37 -8.32 -5.26
C ILE A 126 2.81 -8.58 -4.81
N SER A 127 3.50 -9.43 -5.58
CA SER A 127 4.95 -9.60 -5.54
C SER A 127 5.58 -9.09 -6.83
N ASP A 128 6.85 -8.69 -6.75
CA ASP A 128 7.67 -8.40 -7.91
C ASP A 128 8.00 -9.67 -8.73
N GLY A 129 8.70 -9.50 -9.85
CA GLY A 129 9.16 -10.61 -10.70
C GLY A 129 10.07 -11.63 -10.02
N ASP A 130 10.71 -11.27 -8.90
CA ASP A 130 11.58 -12.16 -8.13
C ASP A 130 10.82 -12.83 -6.96
N GLY A 131 9.50 -12.61 -6.86
CA GLY A 131 8.64 -13.16 -5.82
C GLY A 131 8.65 -12.38 -4.49
N LYS A 132 9.38 -11.26 -4.40
CA LYS A 132 9.45 -10.44 -3.19
C LYS A 132 8.25 -9.52 -3.07
N VAL A 133 7.91 -9.16 -1.84
CA VAL A 133 6.82 -8.21 -1.57
C VAL A 133 7.17 -6.85 -2.14
N CYS A 134 6.20 -6.19 -2.75
CA CYS A 134 6.40 -4.82 -3.21
C CYS A 134 6.76 -3.90 -2.03
N PRO A 135 7.81 -3.06 -2.15
CA PRO A 135 8.29 -2.20 -1.06
C PRO A 135 7.20 -1.36 -0.37
N GLY A 136 6.24 -0.84 -1.14
CA GLY A 136 5.13 -0.06 -0.57
C GLY A 136 4.17 -0.91 0.26
N ALA A 137 3.83 -2.11 -0.22
CA ALA A 137 3.00 -3.06 0.49
C ALA A 137 3.70 -3.58 1.76
N GLU A 138 5.00 -3.85 1.70
CA GLU A 138 5.79 -4.31 2.85
C GLU A 138 5.75 -3.28 3.99
N VAL A 139 5.90 -2.00 3.69
CA VAL A 139 5.84 -0.91 4.69
C VAL A 139 4.46 -0.82 5.32
N LEU A 140 3.39 -0.86 4.51
CA LEU A 140 2.02 -0.83 5.02
C LEU A 140 1.71 -2.04 5.92
N LEU A 141 2.17 -3.23 5.54
CA LEU A 141 1.99 -4.46 6.34
C LEU A 141 2.75 -4.44 7.67
N LYS A 142 3.83 -3.66 7.75
CA LYS A 142 4.57 -3.42 9.01
C LYS A 142 3.93 -2.35 9.90
N GLY A 143 2.75 -1.86 9.53
CA GLY A 143 2.09 -0.78 10.26
C GLY A 143 2.72 0.60 10.02
N GLN A 144 3.61 0.71 9.04
CA GLN A 144 4.40 1.92 8.79
C GLN A 144 3.79 2.74 7.65
N SER A 145 4.13 4.01 7.63
CA SER A 145 3.68 4.90 6.58
C SER A 145 4.58 4.88 5.36
N VAL A 146 3.96 4.88 4.19
CA VAL A 146 4.65 4.96 2.90
C VAL A 146 5.30 6.34 2.75
N THR A 147 6.61 6.34 2.49
CA THR A 147 7.37 7.56 2.17
C THR A 147 7.70 7.61 0.68
N ASN A 148 8.16 8.77 0.19
CA ASN A 148 8.63 8.94 -1.19
C ASN A 148 9.72 7.92 -1.56
N LYS A 149 10.60 7.56 -0.61
CA LYS A 149 11.62 6.53 -0.82
C LYS A 149 11.00 5.16 -1.12
N ASN A 150 9.94 4.79 -0.41
CA ASN A 150 9.26 3.51 -0.63
C ASN A 150 8.54 3.51 -1.97
N ILE A 151 7.96 4.64 -2.35
CA ILE A 151 7.36 4.85 -3.68
C ILE A 151 8.41 4.65 -4.77
N ASP A 152 9.56 5.31 -4.65
CA ASP A 152 10.68 5.21 -5.59
C ASP A 152 11.22 3.77 -5.72
N GLN A 153 11.18 3.00 -4.63
CA GLN A 153 11.59 1.60 -4.64
C GLN A 153 10.61 0.70 -5.42
N ASN A 154 9.30 1.00 -5.40
CA ASN A 154 8.34 0.26 -6.23
C ASN A 154 8.56 0.50 -7.73
N CYS A 155 9.16 1.62 -8.12
CA CYS A 155 9.47 1.94 -9.53
C CYS A 155 10.41 0.93 -10.20
N ALA A 156 11.06 0.03 -9.47
CA ALA A 156 11.93 -1.00 -10.05
C ALA A 156 11.15 -2.16 -10.70
N SER A 157 9.91 -2.41 -10.26
CA SER A 157 9.05 -3.50 -10.73
C SER A 157 7.77 -2.93 -11.34
N LYS A 158 7.45 -3.32 -12.57
CA LYS A 158 6.22 -2.88 -13.22
C LYS A 158 4.97 -3.40 -12.49
N LYS A 159 4.98 -4.64 -12.02
CA LYS A 159 3.91 -5.21 -11.17
C LYS A 159 3.67 -4.36 -9.90
N CYS A 160 4.74 -4.03 -9.18
CA CYS A 160 4.62 -3.23 -7.96
C CYS A 160 4.18 -1.80 -8.25
N LEU A 161 4.69 -1.21 -9.33
CA LEU A 161 4.31 0.13 -9.77
C LEU A 161 2.83 0.20 -10.13
N ASP A 162 2.36 -0.69 -11.01
CA ASP A 162 0.97 -0.74 -11.46
C ASP A 162 0.03 -0.99 -10.26
N GLY A 163 0.40 -1.92 -9.37
CA GLY A 163 -0.39 -2.22 -8.16
C GLY A 163 -0.51 -1.05 -7.19
N MET A 164 0.59 -0.31 -6.94
CA MET A 164 0.56 0.87 -6.08
C MET A 164 -0.24 2.01 -6.71
N MET A 165 -0.12 2.19 -8.03
CA MET A 165 -0.88 3.17 -8.78
C MET A 165 -2.39 2.90 -8.69
N ASP A 166 -2.82 1.66 -8.86
CA ASP A 166 -4.23 1.27 -8.73
C ASP A 166 -4.77 1.51 -7.31
N TYR A 167 -3.96 1.20 -6.29
CA TYR A 167 -4.31 1.43 -4.89
C TYR A 167 -4.48 2.92 -4.58
N LEU A 168 -3.50 3.75 -4.93
CA LEU A 168 -3.53 5.18 -4.65
C LEU A 168 -4.58 5.90 -5.49
N LYS A 169 -4.78 5.48 -6.74
CA LYS A 169 -5.86 5.98 -7.59
C LYS A 169 -7.23 5.71 -6.96
N PHE A 170 -7.46 4.50 -6.46
CA PHE A 170 -8.71 4.19 -5.76
C PHE A 170 -8.93 5.12 -4.56
N LYS A 171 -7.90 5.32 -3.71
CA LYS A 171 -7.98 6.20 -2.53
C LYS A 171 -8.26 7.65 -2.92
N ARG A 172 -7.54 8.18 -3.90
CA ARG A 172 -7.75 9.53 -4.45
C ARG A 172 -9.17 9.70 -4.99
N ASP A 173 -9.57 8.83 -5.90
CA ASP A 173 -10.84 8.95 -6.63
C ASP A 173 -12.07 8.72 -5.71
N ASN A 174 -11.87 8.12 -4.54
CA ASN A 174 -12.94 7.86 -3.55
C ASN A 174 -12.75 8.59 -2.23
N THR A 175 -11.90 9.62 -2.15
CA THR A 175 -11.58 10.30 -0.87
C THR A 175 -12.85 10.78 -0.13
N GLU A 176 -13.78 11.43 -0.84
CA GLU A 176 -15.05 11.90 -0.24
C GLU A 176 -15.86 10.76 0.38
N ARG A 177 -16.07 9.67 -0.37
CA ARG A 177 -16.83 8.49 0.10
C ARG A 177 -16.13 7.79 1.27
N LEU A 178 -14.80 7.70 1.23
CA LEU A 178 -13.99 7.12 2.32
C LEU A 178 -14.11 7.96 3.59
N CYS A 179 -14.22 9.28 3.46
CA CYS A 179 -14.44 10.20 4.56
C CYS A 179 -15.85 10.12 5.15
N GLU A 180 -16.88 10.10 4.30
CA GLU A 180 -18.26 9.90 4.75
C GLU A 180 -18.43 8.57 5.50
N ALA A 181 -17.72 7.53 5.05
CA ALA A 181 -17.64 6.22 5.69
C ALA A 181 -16.74 6.19 6.94
N LYS A 182 -16.07 7.29 7.29
CA LYS A 182 -15.12 7.40 8.42
C LYS A 182 -13.96 6.40 8.36
N ILE A 183 -13.57 5.97 7.16
CA ILE A 183 -12.38 5.15 6.93
C ILE A 183 -11.12 6.02 7.06
N ILE A 184 -11.19 7.26 6.56
CA ILE A 184 -10.12 8.24 6.74
C ILE A 184 -10.31 8.93 8.08
N ASN A 185 -9.34 8.76 8.97
CA ASN A 185 -9.28 9.48 10.24
C ASN A 185 -8.51 10.79 10.04
N GLY A 186 -9.21 11.93 10.07
CA GLY A 186 -8.57 13.26 9.99
C GLY A 186 -9.20 14.17 8.94
N ASP A 187 -8.39 15.10 8.43
CA ASP A 187 -8.82 16.07 7.41
C ASP A 187 -8.82 15.43 6.01
N CYS A 188 -10.00 15.36 5.41
CA CYS A 188 -10.23 14.79 4.09
C CYS A 188 -9.54 15.55 2.96
N GLN A 189 -9.46 16.88 3.07
CA GLN A 189 -8.77 17.71 2.09
C GLN A 189 -7.27 17.47 2.17
N GLU A 190 -6.73 17.38 3.40
CA GLU A 190 -5.32 17.03 3.60
C GLU A 190 -5.02 15.64 3.01
N TYR A 191 -5.87 14.64 3.29
CA TYR A 191 -5.71 13.31 2.71
C TYR A 191 -5.73 13.32 1.18
N GLN A 192 -6.65 14.08 0.55
CA GLN A 192 -6.71 14.20 -0.90
C GLN A 192 -5.41 14.77 -1.47
N VAL A 193 -4.88 15.84 -0.87
CA VAL A 193 -3.62 16.47 -1.30
C VAL A 193 -2.45 15.49 -1.18
N VAL A 194 -2.41 14.68 -0.11
CA VAL A 194 -1.40 13.62 0.06
C VAL A 194 -1.51 12.59 -1.06
N MET A 195 -2.72 12.12 -1.39
CA MET A 195 -2.93 11.15 -2.47
C MET A 195 -2.55 11.71 -3.84
N GLU A 196 -2.89 12.96 -4.13
CA GLU A 196 -2.49 13.65 -5.36
C GLU A 196 -0.97 13.78 -5.48
N HIS A 197 -0.29 14.12 -4.38
CA HIS A 197 1.16 14.20 -4.34
C HIS A 197 1.83 12.84 -4.59
N MET A 198 1.36 11.78 -3.93
CA MET A 198 1.88 10.42 -4.13
C MET A 198 1.66 9.94 -5.57
N MET A 199 0.49 10.21 -6.14
CA MET A 199 0.19 9.90 -7.54
C MET A 199 1.14 10.63 -8.50
N ALA A 200 1.47 11.90 -8.24
CA ALA A 200 2.38 12.66 -9.09
C ALA A 200 3.82 12.11 -9.08
N ILE A 201 4.28 11.52 -7.97
CA ILE A 201 5.59 10.86 -7.89
C ILE A 201 5.60 9.59 -8.75
N ILE A 202 4.53 8.81 -8.68
CA ILE A 202 4.39 7.51 -9.36
C ILE A 202 4.20 7.68 -10.87
N ASP A 203 3.40 8.67 -11.27
CA ASP A 203 3.13 9.00 -12.67
C ASP A 203 4.29 9.76 -13.34
N ASN A 204 5.37 10.03 -12.61
CA ASN A 204 6.56 10.61 -13.21
C ASN A 204 7.21 9.61 -14.18
N LYS A 205 7.53 10.09 -15.39
CA LYS A 205 8.27 9.36 -16.43
C LYS A 205 9.55 8.69 -15.92
N GLU A 206 10.21 9.28 -14.92
CA GLU A 206 11.40 8.67 -14.31
C GLU A 206 11.10 7.35 -13.59
N CYS A 207 9.95 7.24 -12.92
CA CYS A 207 9.52 6.03 -12.24
C CYS A 207 9.20 4.93 -13.25
N SER A 208 8.39 5.24 -14.26
CA SER A 208 8.05 4.29 -15.32
C SER A 208 9.27 3.84 -16.14
N ALA A 209 10.26 4.70 -16.34
CA ALA A 209 11.49 4.37 -17.06
C ALA A 209 12.42 3.41 -16.29
N LYS A 210 12.30 3.35 -14.95
CA LYS A 210 13.06 2.41 -14.11
C LYS A 210 12.42 1.03 -14.03
N ALA A 211 11.14 0.91 -14.37
CA ALA A 211 10.38 -0.30 -14.17
C ALA A 211 10.83 -1.39 -15.14
N LYS A 212 11.38 -2.49 -14.60
CA LYS A 212 11.53 -3.73 -15.35
C LYS A 212 10.12 -4.27 -15.61
N ASP A 213 9.81 -4.57 -16.87
CA ASP A 213 8.55 -5.24 -17.21
C ASP A 213 8.61 -6.70 -16.76
N ASP A 214 8.14 -6.93 -15.53
CA ASP A 214 7.99 -8.22 -14.90
C ASP A 214 6.52 -8.69 -14.89
N THR A 215 5.65 -8.03 -15.66
CA THR A 215 4.24 -8.42 -15.80
C THR A 215 4.08 -9.74 -16.55
N LYS A 216 4.99 -9.99 -17.49
CA LYS A 216 5.09 -11.23 -18.24
C LYS A 216 5.99 -12.18 -17.46
N THR A 217 5.40 -13.04 -16.65
CA THR A 217 6.13 -14.17 -16.10
C THR A 217 6.53 -15.03 -17.28
N ASP A 218 7.82 -15.03 -17.66
CA ASP A 218 8.35 -15.93 -18.68
C ASP A 218 7.96 -17.34 -18.26
N THR A 219 6.99 -17.90 -18.96
CA THR A 219 6.60 -19.30 -18.85
C THR A 219 7.66 -20.14 -19.55
N THR A 220 8.93 -19.89 -19.25
CA THR A 220 10.00 -20.78 -19.64
C THR A 220 10.03 -21.83 -18.55
N THR A 221 9.14 -22.81 -18.74
CA THR A 221 9.15 -24.10 -18.09
C THR A 221 10.58 -24.58 -17.95
N SER A 222 11.14 -24.47 -16.73
CA SER A 222 12.31 -25.22 -16.30
C SER A 222 11.93 -26.69 -16.29
N SER A 223 11.89 -27.26 -17.49
CA SER A 223 11.91 -28.69 -17.73
C SER A 223 13.27 -29.14 -17.23
N SER A 224 13.27 -29.80 -16.08
CA SER A 224 14.43 -30.43 -15.47
C SER A 224 14.96 -31.54 -16.39
N GLY A 225 15.74 -31.14 -17.39
CA GLY A 225 16.55 -32.01 -18.25
C GLY A 225 17.94 -32.13 -17.66
N ASN A 226 18.15 -33.21 -16.91
CA ASN A 226 19.44 -33.59 -16.36
C ASN A 226 20.36 -34.07 -17.48
N THR A 227 21.34 -33.26 -17.89
CA THR A 227 22.47 -33.73 -18.70
C THR A 227 23.73 -32.93 -18.39
N GLY A 228 24.74 -33.62 -17.86
CA GLY A 228 26.05 -33.07 -17.56
C GLY A 228 26.81 -32.60 -18.82
N GLY A 229 27.67 -31.63 -18.62
CA GLY A 229 28.58 -31.13 -19.66
C GLY A 229 29.46 -30.00 -19.13
N ASN A 230 30.73 -30.32 -18.90
CA ASN A 230 31.81 -29.37 -18.59
C ASN A 230 31.95 -28.25 -19.64
N THR A 231 32.49 -27.12 -19.17
CA THR A 231 33.61 -26.33 -19.75
C THR A 231 33.31 -24.86 -20.09
N ALA A 232 34.29 -24.04 -19.71
CA ALA A 232 34.71 -22.73 -20.26
C ALA A 232 34.06 -21.43 -19.76
N ASN A 233 34.83 -20.77 -18.88
CA ASN A 233 35.16 -19.34 -18.89
C ASN A 233 34.67 -18.54 -20.11
N ASN A 234 34.11 -17.36 -19.83
CA ASN A 234 34.59 -16.10 -20.44
C ASN A 234 34.18 -14.87 -19.63
N ASN A 235 35.18 -13.99 -19.45
CA ASN A 235 35.11 -12.62 -18.94
C ASN A 235 34.04 -11.78 -19.64
N ALA A 236 33.31 -10.95 -18.89
CA ALA A 236 32.63 -9.79 -19.42
C ALA A 236 32.77 -8.57 -18.49
N SER A 237 33.49 -7.60 -19.04
CA SER A 237 33.77 -6.21 -18.66
C SER A 237 32.66 -5.47 -17.90
N SER A 238 33.10 -4.76 -16.85
CA SER A 238 32.38 -3.73 -16.11
C SER A 238 32.15 -2.46 -16.95
N GLY A 239 30.90 -2.20 -17.33
CA GLY A 239 30.45 -0.94 -17.92
C GLY A 239 30.10 0.08 -16.85
N ALA A 240 30.98 1.05 -16.61
CA ALA A 240 30.70 2.22 -15.79
C ALA A 240 29.84 3.23 -16.59
N ASN A 241 28.58 3.40 -16.20
CA ASN A 241 27.73 4.44 -16.78
C ASN A 241 27.99 5.79 -16.09
N SER A 242 28.48 6.76 -16.85
CA SER A 242 28.65 8.14 -16.43
C SER A 242 27.29 8.78 -16.14
N ILE A 243 27.11 9.31 -14.93
CA ILE A 243 25.96 10.14 -14.57
C ILE A 243 26.11 11.48 -15.28
N LYS A 244 25.31 11.70 -16.33
CA LYS A 244 25.13 13.03 -16.93
C LYS A 244 24.22 13.84 -16.02
N VAL A 245 24.82 14.69 -15.18
CA VAL A 245 24.08 15.67 -14.38
C VAL A 245 23.47 16.69 -15.35
N ASN A 246 22.15 16.77 -15.36
CA ASN A 246 21.38 17.69 -16.20
C ASN A 246 21.48 19.11 -15.61
N ILE A 247 22.37 19.94 -16.17
CA ILE A 247 22.71 21.31 -15.71
C ILE A 247 21.47 22.24 -15.66
N THR A 248 20.39 21.88 -16.35
CA THR A 248 19.13 22.64 -16.40
C THR A 248 18.45 22.75 -15.02
N LEU A 249 18.59 21.74 -14.16
CA LEU A 249 18.01 21.76 -12.80
C LEU A 249 18.76 22.67 -11.83
N LEU A 250 20.07 22.89 -12.06
CA LEU A 250 20.89 23.80 -11.25
C LEU A 250 20.57 25.28 -11.56
N ALA A 251 20.13 25.59 -12.79
CA ALA A 251 19.75 26.94 -13.18
C ALA A 251 18.43 27.41 -12.54
N ILE A 252 17.46 26.50 -12.38
CA ILE A 252 16.16 26.82 -11.74
C ILE A 252 16.33 27.07 -10.23
N ALA A 253 17.24 26.32 -9.58
CA ALA A 253 17.55 26.52 -8.17
C ALA A 253 18.24 27.87 -7.89
N LEU A 254 18.99 28.42 -8.85
CA LEU A 254 19.67 29.70 -8.69
C LEU A 254 18.76 30.91 -8.93
N THR A 255 17.71 30.78 -9.74
CA THR A 255 16.74 31.88 -9.97
C THR A 255 15.86 32.19 -8.76
N TYR A 256 15.63 31.24 -7.86
CA TYR A 256 14.86 31.45 -6.62
C TYR A 256 15.68 32.02 -5.45
N ILE A 257 16.99 32.18 -5.61
CA ILE A 257 17.88 32.75 -4.57
C ILE A 257 18.02 34.28 -4.74
N PHE A 258 17.59 34.84 -5.88
CA PHE A 258 17.81 36.25 -6.23
C PHE A 258 16.54 37.09 -6.45
N PHE A 259 15.34 36.55 -6.17
CA PHE A 259 14.07 37.29 -6.12
C PHE A 259 13.29 36.88 -4.87
#